data_AF-A0A7W1TEG1-F1
#
_entry.id   AF-A0A7W1TEG1-F1
#
_cell.length_a   1.000
_cell.length_b   1.000
_cell.length_c   1.000
_cell.angle_alpha   90.00
_cell.angle_beta   90.00
_cell.angle_gamma   90.00
#
_symmetry.space_group_name_H-M   'P 1'
#
loop_
_entity.id
_entity.type
_entity.pdbx_description
1 polymer ?
#
loop_
_entity_poly.entity_id
_entity_poly.type
_entity_poly.pdbx_seq_one_letter_code
_entity_poly.pdbx_strand_id
1 'polypeptide(L)' 'MPWIKTCPMTERREFISAWLREGNVAGLVRRFLVSRKTAYKWIARYRS' A
#
# COMPACT_ATOMS: atom_id res chain seq x y z
N MET A 1 9.11 -13.51 -21.28
CA MET A 1 8.54 -12.31 -20.64
C MET A 1 8.53 -12.54 -19.13
N PRO A 2 9.46 -11.97 -18.37
CA PRO A 2 9.52 -12.20 -16.93
C PRO A 2 8.38 -11.41 -16.30
N TRP A 3 7.28 -12.09 -16.01
CA TRP A 3 6.27 -11.54 -15.13
C TRP A 3 6.97 -11.25 -13.80
N ILE A 4 7.19 -9.97 -13.50
CA ILE A 4 7.63 -9.52 -12.19
C ILE A 4 6.49 -9.92 -11.25
N LYS A 5 6.69 -11.03 -10.54
CA LYS A 5 5.79 -11.51 -9.49
C LYS A 5 5.94 -10.60 -8.27
N THR A 6 5.54 -9.34 -8.37
CA THR A 6 5.18 -8.59 -7.17
C THR A 6 3.87 -9.21 -6.70
N CYS A 7 3.96 -10.13 -5.75
CA CYS A 7 2.77 -10.67 -5.10
C CYS A 7 2.01 -9.46 -4.51
N PRO A 8 0.75 -9.20 -4.88
CA PRO A 8 -0.04 -8.06 -4.37
C PRO A 8 -0.10 -7.99 -2.84
N MET A 9 0.12 -9.13 -2.20
CA MET A 9 0.18 -9.30 -0.75
C MET A 9 1.46 -8.72 -0.11
N THR A 10 2.57 -8.65 -0.85
CA THR A 10 3.83 -8.03 -0.40
C THR A 10 3.72 -6.52 -0.48
N GLU A 11 3.24 -5.99 -1.61
CA GLU A 11 3.06 -4.55 -1.82
C GLU A 11 2.08 -3.93 -0.80
N ARG A 12 1.00 -4.65 -0.49
CA ARG A 12 0.08 -4.23 0.58
C ARG A 12 0.74 -4.19 1.97
N ARG A 13 1.58 -5.18 2.30
CA ARG A 13 2.27 -5.21 3.61
C ARG A 13 3.28 -4.07 3.73
N GLU A 14 4.05 -3.82 2.67
CA GLU A 14 5.00 -2.71 2.63
C GLU A 14 4.29 -1.36 2.71
N PHE A 15 3.17 -1.19 2.00
CA PHE A 15 2.36 0.02 2.09
C PHE A 15 1.89 0.28 3.52
N ILE A 16 1.33 -0.74 4.20
CA ILE A 16 0.86 -0.60 5.58
C ILE A 16 2.02 -0.33 6.53
N SER A 17 3.16 -1.00 6.37
CA SER A 17 4.35 -0.73 7.18
C SER A 17 4.86 0.70 7.01
N ALA A 18 4.88 1.23 5.78
CA ALA A 18 5.27 2.60 5.51
C ALA A 18 4.25 3.60 6.08
N TRP A 19 2.96 3.29 5.97
CA TRP A 19 1.88 4.09 6.57
C TRP A 19 1.97 4.14 8.10
N LEU A 20 2.32 3.04 8.77
CA LEU A 20 2.52 3.02 10.22
C LEU A 20 3.71 3.86 10.68
N ARG A 21 4.72 4.08 9.81
CA ARG A 21 5.90 4.88 10.12
C ARG A 21 5.70 6.37 9.82
N GLU A 22 5.11 6.69 8.67
CA GLU A 22 5.04 8.06 8.15
C GLU A 22 3.65 8.71 8.29
N GLY A 23 2.57 7.91 8.39
CA GLY A 23 1.19 8.39 8.47
C GLY A 23 0.63 9.09 7.21
N ASN A 24 1.48 9.43 6.23
CA ASN A 24 1.11 10.25 5.08
C ASN A 24 0.60 9.43 3.88
N VAL A 25 -0.72 9.22 3.81
CA VAL A 25 -1.36 8.48 2.70
C VAL A 25 -1.12 9.13 1.34
N ALA A 26 -1.11 10.46 1.23
CA ALA A 26 -0.98 11.15 -0.06
C ALA A 26 0.43 11.04 -0.66
N GLY A 27 1.46 10.95 0.19
CA GLY A 27 2.83 10.65 -0.23
C GLY A 27 2.96 9.18 -0.65
N LEU A 28 2.41 8.28 0.15
CA LEU A 28 2.52 6.83 -0.08
C LEU A 28 1.78 6.37 -1.33
N VAL A 29 0.60 6.92 -1.62
CA VAL A 29 -0.15 6.64 -2.87
C VAL A 29 0.70 6.96 -4.11
N ARG A 30 1.48 8.05 -4.09
CA ARG A 30 2.39 8.41 -5.18
C ARG A 30 3.60 7.48 -5.26
N ARG A 31 4.17 7.12 -4.10
CA ARG A 31 5.35 6.24 -4.00
C ARG A 31 5.05 4.80 -4.42
N PHE A 32 3.90 4.27 -4.02
CA PHE A 32 3.48 2.89 -4.29
C PHE A 32 2.59 2.78 -5.53
N LEU A 33 2.33 3.87 -6.24
CA LEU A 33 1.47 3.91 -7.45
C LEU A 33 0.07 3.29 -7.25
N VAL A 34 -0.43 3.32 -6.00
CA VAL A 34 -1.75 2.81 -5.65
C VAL A 34 -2.77 3.94 -5.63
N SER A 35 -4.01 3.64 -6.01
CA SER A 35 -5.08 4.64 -5.89
C SER A 35 -5.35 4.98 -4.41
N ARG A 36 -5.75 6.23 -4.13
CA ARG A 36 -6.19 6.65 -2.78
C ARG A 36 -7.28 5.74 -2.22
N LYS A 37 -8.25 5.35 -3.06
CA LYS A 37 -9.34 4.44 -2.69
C LYS A 37 -8.81 3.08 -2.22
N THR A 38 -7.82 2.54 -2.92
CA THR A 38 -7.17 1.27 -2.56
C THR A 38 -6.41 1.40 -1.24
N ALA A 39 -5.63 2.47 -1.06
CA ALA A 39 -4.90 2.74 0.17
C ALA A 39 -5.83 2.80 1.39
N TYR A 40 -6.94 3.54 1.31
CA TYR A 40 -7.92 3.62 2.40
C TYR A 40 -8.58 2.27 2.69
N LYS A 41 -8.88 1.44 1.67
CA LYS A 41 -9.39 0.08 1.89
C LYS A 41 -8.38 -0.79 2.64
N TRP A 42 -7.10 -0.68 2.30
CA TRP A 42 -6.05 -1.45 2.98
C TRP A 42 -5.89 -1.02 4.44
N ILE A 43 -5.94 0.28 4.71
CA ILE A 43 -5.88 0.85 6.07
C ILE A 43 -7.11 0.42 6.87
N ALA A 44 -8.31 0.56 6.31
CA ALA A 44 -9.55 0.13 6.96
C ALA A 44 -9.52 -1.36 7.31
N ARG A 45 -9.01 -2.20 6.39
CA ARG A 45 -8.85 -3.64 6.63
C ARG A 45 -7.73 -3.99 7.62
N TYR A 46 -6.76 -3.10 7.84
CA TYR A 46 -5.75 -3.29 8.88
C TYR A 46 -6.27 -2.90 10.28
N ARG A 47 -7.17 -1.91 10.35
CA ARG A 47 -7.77 -1.43 11.61
C ARG A 47 -8.97 -2.26 12.10
N SER A 48 -9.45 -3.20 11.29
CA SER A 48 -10.52 -4.16 11.61
C SER A 48 -9.94 -5.51 11.98
#